data_AF-A0A841RDA5-F1
#
_entry.id   AF-A0A841RDA5-F1
#
_cell.length_a   1.000
_cell.length_b   1.000
_cell.length_c   1.000
_cell.angle_alpha   90.00
_cell.angle_beta   90.00
_cell.angle_gamma   90.00
#
_symmetry.space_group_name_H-M   'P 1'
#
loop_
_entity.id
_entity.type
_entity.pdbx_description
1 polymer ?
#
loop_
_entity_poly.entity_id
_entity_poly.type
_entity_poly.pdbx_seq_one_letter_code
_entity_poly.pdbx_strand_id
1 'polypeptide(L)'
;MKRMIILLFLFSLCGALCAISDRELITDIEEIVDESLSLFNRLGKTGTEVIRGAEGGTITYRTELTGFNRVLNTVEYEAFCRRGYIISGTISNRTDWSGSGTSLSSFAIEGIESFCLEIEMSLLKKKRIEGNYCLKRENCEPIYIAYDSPD
;
A
#
# COMPACT_ATOMS: atom_id res chain seq x y z
N MET A 1 37.55 45.78 0.64
CA MET A 1 36.33 45.48 -0.12
C MET A 1 36.53 44.17 -0.87
N LYS A 2 35.57 43.26 -0.71
CA LYS A 2 35.22 42.08 -1.52
C LYS A 2 36.25 40.93 -1.67
N ARG A 3 35.95 39.85 -0.93
CA ARG A 3 36.40 38.46 -1.13
C ARG A 3 35.75 37.92 -2.42
N MET A 4 36.50 37.22 -3.27
CA MET A 4 35.93 36.33 -4.29
C MET A 4 36.34 34.90 -3.95
N ILE A 5 35.39 34.18 -3.37
CA ILE A 5 35.41 32.74 -3.24
C ILE A 5 34.75 32.21 -4.52
N ILE A 6 35.52 31.51 -5.36
CA ILE A 6 34.94 30.72 -6.44
C ILE A 6 34.41 29.45 -5.79
N LEU A 7 33.10 29.43 -5.59
CA LEU A 7 32.33 28.29 -5.11
C LEU A 7 32.18 27.31 -6.28
N LEU A 8 33.10 26.37 -6.42
CA LEU A 8 32.92 25.18 -7.25
C LEU A 8 32.14 24.17 -6.41
N PHE A 9 30.82 24.39 -6.30
CA PHE A 9 29.92 23.41 -5.71
C PHE A 9 29.65 22.31 -6.73
N LEU A 10 30.32 21.18 -6.52
CA LEU A 10 29.92 19.86 -6.98
C LEU A 10 28.49 19.57 -6.51
N PHE A 11 27.51 19.66 -7.39
CA PHE A 11 26.27 18.88 -7.30
C PHE A 11 25.80 18.52 -8.71
N SER A 12 26.52 17.61 -9.36
CA SER A 12 25.98 16.82 -10.48
C SER A 12 25.69 15.38 -10.02
N LEU A 13 25.06 15.25 -8.86
CA LEU A 13 24.48 14.00 -8.34
C LEU A 13 22.97 14.18 -8.22
N CYS A 14 22.34 14.58 -9.31
CA CYS A 14 20.89 14.49 -9.48
C CYS A 14 20.64 13.93 -10.89
N GLY A 15 21.12 12.71 -11.10
CA GLY A 15 21.14 12.05 -12.39
C GLY A 15 20.81 10.58 -12.24
N ALA A 16 19.64 10.31 -11.64
CA ALA A 16 18.86 9.07 -11.78
C ALA A 16 17.62 9.14 -10.87
N LEU A 17 16.80 10.20 -10.98
CA LEU A 17 15.40 10.09 -10.58
C LEU A 17 14.72 9.28 -11.67
N CYS A 18 14.82 7.96 -11.58
CA CYS A 18 14.04 7.07 -12.44
C CYS A 18 12.58 7.40 -12.14
N ALA A 19 11.85 7.93 -13.13
CA ALA A 19 10.41 8.03 -13.03
C ALA A 19 9.90 6.60 -12.96
N ILE A 20 9.65 6.11 -11.74
CA ILE A 20 9.03 4.81 -11.50
C ILE A 20 7.70 4.83 -12.24
N SER A 21 7.49 3.82 -13.09
CA SER A 21 6.26 3.77 -13.88
C SER A 21 5.06 3.47 -12.96
N ASP A 22 3.89 3.98 -13.30
CA ASP A 22 2.62 3.70 -12.59
C ASP A 22 2.44 2.21 -12.29
N ARG A 23 2.90 1.37 -13.21
CA ARG A 23 2.84 -0.08 -13.09
C ARG A 23 3.72 -0.62 -11.97
N GLU A 24 4.96 -0.17 -11.85
CA GLU A 24 5.88 -0.62 -10.79
C GLU A 24 5.34 -0.24 -9.41
N LEU A 25 4.81 0.98 -9.30
CA LEU A 25 4.16 1.47 -8.10
C LEU A 25 2.91 0.65 -7.74
N ILE A 26 2.06 0.36 -8.72
CA ILE A 26 0.87 -0.49 -8.50
C ILE A 26 1.33 -1.87 -8.01
N THR A 27 2.32 -2.49 -8.65
CA THR A 27 2.87 -3.79 -8.23
C THR A 27 3.41 -3.75 -6.80
N ASP A 28 4.11 -2.68 -6.39
CA ASP A 28 4.58 -2.56 -5.01
C ASP A 28 3.43 -2.47 -4.00
N ILE A 29 2.34 -1.79 -4.34
CA ILE A 29 1.15 -1.76 -3.47
C ILE A 29 0.42 -3.11 -3.47
N GLU A 30 0.38 -3.82 -4.60
CA GLU A 30 -0.12 -5.20 -4.65
C GLU A 30 0.67 -6.13 -3.72
N GLU A 31 2.00 -5.99 -3.67
CA GLU A 31 2.85 -6.72 -2.73
C GLU A 31 2.49 -6.38 -1.27
N ILE A 32 2.24 -5.11 -0.94
CA ILE A 32 1.79 -4.71 0.42
C ILE A 32 0.44 -5.38 0.76
N VAL A 33 -0.48 -5.43 -0.20
CA VAL A 33 -1.76 -6.12 -0.01
C VAL A 33 -1.56 -7.61 0.21
N ASP A 34 -0.71 -8.27 -0.56
CA ASP A 34 -0.39 -9.69 -0.39
C ASP A 34 0.29 -9.98 0.95
N GLU A 35 1.23 -9.13 1.37
CA GLU A 35 1.87 -9.20 2.69
C GLU A 35 0.84 -9.08 3.81
N SER A 36 -0.18 -8.23 3.65
CA SER A 36 -1.28 -8.09 4.62
C SER A 36 -2.13 -9.37 4.76
N LEU A 37 -2.34 -10.11 3.66
CA LEU A 37 -3.02 -11.40 3.68
C LEU A 37 -2.17 -12.48 4.35
N SER A 38 -0.84 -12.40 4.20
CA SER A 38 0.11 -13.23 4.94
C SER A 38 0.09 -12.94 6.44
N LEU A 39 -0.02 -11.66 6.83
CA LEU A 39 -0.20 -11.27 8.24
C LEU A 39 -1.47 -11.89 8.84
N PHE A 40 -2.58 -11.91 8.09
CA PHE A 40 -3.78 -12.61 8.53
C PHE A 40 -3.56 -14.11 8.79
N ASN A 41 -2.77 -14.78 7.94
CA ASN A 41 -2.41 -16.18 8.17
C ASN A 41 -1.57 -16.39 9.42
N ARG A 42 -0.62 -15.48 9.68
CA ARG A 42 0.32 -15.59 10.81
C ARG A 42 -0.34 -15.25 12.14
N LEU A 43 -1.13 -14.18 12.16
CA LEU A 43 -1.70 -13.63 13.39
C LEU A 43 -2.98 -14.37 13.78
N GLY A 44 -3.84 -14.70 12.81
CA GLY A 44 -4.90 -15.71 12.89
C GLY A 44 -5.86 -15.65 14.10
N LYS A 45 -5.82 -14.57 14.88
CA LYS A 45 -6.49 -14.40 16.16
C LYS A 45 -7.20 -13.06 16.17
N THR A 46 -8.36 -13.01 16.80
CA THR A 46 -9.05 -11.75 17.06
C THR A 46 -8.25 -10.88 18.02
N GLY A 47 -8.27 -9.57 17.82
CA GLY A 47 -7.52 -8.63 18.65
C GLY A 47 -6.92 -7.48 17.84
N THR A 48 -6.06 -6.72 18.49
CA THR A 48 -5.28 -5.63 17.88
C THR A 48 -3.82 -5.82 18.19
N GLU A 49 -2.97 -5.69 17.17
CA GLU A 49 -1.52 -5.78 17.27
C GLU A 49 -0.89 -4.55 16.60
N VAL A 50 0.13 -3.98 17.23
CA VAL A 50 0.85 -2.81 16.70
C VAL A 50 2.30 -3.21 16.47
N ILE A 51 2.74 -3.12 15.23
CA ILE A 51 4.10 -3.45 14.80
C ILE A 51 4.80 -2.13 14.48
N ARG A 52 5.77 -1.74 15.30
CA ARG A 52 6.52 -0.48 15.16
C ARG A 52 7.83 -0.69 14.42
N GLY A 53 8.23 0.31 13.63
CA GLY A 53 9.52 0.32 12.93
C GLY A 53 9.56 -0.54 11.66
N ALA A 54 8.41 -1.07 11.21
CA ALA A 54 8.30 -1.76 9.94
C ALA A 54 8.51 -0.74 8.81
N GLU A 55 9.62 -0.88 8.08
CA GLU A 55 10.08 0.06 7.04
C GLU A 55 9.98 1.54 7.46
N GLY A 56 10.32 1.85 8.72
CA GLY A 56 10.30 3.22 9.24
C GLY A 56 8.94 3.78 9.65
N GLY A 57 7.86 3.01 9.51
CA GLY A 57 6.49 3.39 9.91
C GLY A 57 5.91 2.55 11.05
N THR A 58 4.59 2.64 11.21
CA THR A 58 3.80 1.82 12.14
C THR A 58 2.73 1.06 11.37
N ILE A 59 2.55 -0.22 11.70
CA ILE A 59 1.47 -1.05 11.19
C ILE A 59 0.55 -1.40 12.36
N THR A 60 -0.73 -1.05 12.26
CA THR A 60 -1.76 -1.46 13.21
C THR A 60 -2.67 -2.50 12.56
N TYR A 61 -2.65 -3.71 13.10
CA TYR A 61 -3.45 -4.83 12.64
C TYR A 61 -4.62 -5.07 13.60
N ARG A 62 -5.84 -5.19 13.08
CA ARG A 62 -7.05 -5.48 13.87
C ARG A 62 -7.87 -6.58 13.20
N THR A 63 -8.30 -7.56 13.98
CA THR A 63 -9.20 -8.63 13.53
C THR A 63 -10.39 -8.77 14.47
N GLU A 64 -11.59 -8.79 13.89
CA GLU A 64 -12.84 -8.96 14.64
C GLU A 64 -13.87 -9.84 13.92
N LEU A 65 -14.81 -10.40 14.69
CA LEU A 65 -15.94 -11.15 14.17
C LEU A 65 -17.12 -10.20 13.93
N THR A 66 -17.60 -10.15 12.70
CA THR A 66 -18.71 -9.25 12.31
C THR A 66 -20.04 -9.98 12.13
N GLY A 67 -20.05 -11.31 12.27
CA GLY A 67 -21.24 -12.14 12.17
C GLY A 67 -20.90 -13.63 12.20
N PHE A 68 -21.91 -14.48 12.01
CA PHE A 68 -21.70 -15.94 11.93
C PHE A 68 -20.81 -16.26 10.72
N ASN A 69 -19.62 -16.82 10.99
CA ASN A 69 -18.61 -17.12 9.97
C ASN A 69 -18.16 -15.90 9.15
N ARG A 70 -18.15 -14.69 9.74
CA ARG A 70 -17.64 -13.47 9.09
C ARG A 70 -16.55 -12.81 9.92
N VAL A 71 -15.45 -12.48 9.27
CA VAL A 71 -14.25 -11.88 9.85
C VAL A 71 -13.95 -10.58 9.10
N LEU A 72 -13.70 -9.51 9.86
CA LEU A 72 -13.12 -8.28 9.34
C LEU A 72 -11.69 -8.18 9.83
N ASN A 73 -10.75 -8.03 8.89
CA ASN A 73 -9.37 -7.70 9.19
C ASN A 73 -9.04 -6.33 8.62
N THR A 74 -8.63 -5.41 9.48
CA THR A 74 -8.19 -4.09 9.10
C THR A 74 -6.70 -3.96 9.38
N VAL A 75 -5.93 -3.53 8.39
CA VAL A 75 -4.50 -3.23 8.51
C VAL A 75 -4.30 -1.77 8.17
N GLU A 76 -3.79 -1.00 9.11
CA GLU A 76 -3.49 0.41 8.94
C GLU A 76 -1.98 0.60 8.89
N TYR A 77 -1.53 1.32 7.87
CA TYR A 77 -0.14 1.70 7.66
C TYR A 77 -0.03 3.20 7.91
N GLU A 78 0.89 3.60 8.78
CA GLU A 78 1.17 4.99 9.09
C GLU A 78 2.64 5.28 8.77
N ALA A 79 2.87 6.21 7.84
CA ALA A 79 4.18 6.68 7.42
C ALA A 79 5.18 5.56 7.05
N PHE A 80 4.70 4.52 6.37
CA PHE A 80 5.49 3.36 5.96
C PHE A 80 6.39 3.72 4.76
N CYS A 81 7.70 3.58 4.88
CA CYS A 81 8.65 4.04 3.86
C CYS A 81 9.15 2.90 2.97
N ARG A 82 8.63 2.79 1.75
CA ARG A 82 9.03 1.77 0.76
C ARG A 82 9.57 2.43 -0.49
N ARG A 83 10.81 2.07 -0.87
CA ARG A 83 11.48 2.50 -2.11
C ARG A 83 11.43 4.03 -2.38
N GLY A 84 11.51 4.83 -1.33
CA GLY A 84 11.55 6.30 -1.43
C GLY A 84 10.18 6.99 -1.39
N TYR A 85 9.09 6.23 -1.21
CA TYR A 85 7.76 6.75 -0.95
C TYR A 85 7.38 6.57 0.51
N ILE A 86 6.56 7.49 1.01
CA ILE A 86 5.86 7.36 2.28
C ILE A 86 4.43 6.94 1.96
N ILE A 87 4.02 5.80 2.49
CA ILE A 87 2.72 5.18 2.25
C ILE A 87 1.96 5.21 3.57
N SER A 88 0.77 5.81 3.55
CA SER A 88 -0.18 5.75 4.65
C SER A 88 -1.53 5.32 4.14
N GLY A 89 -2.24 4.48 4.87
CA GLY A 89 -3.51 3.96 4.37
C GLY A 89 -4.03 2.77 5.12
N THR A 90 -5.12 2.21 4.61
CA THR A 90 -5.80 1.10 5.24
C THR A 90 -6.14 0.02 4.22
N ILE A 91 -6.03 -1.23 4.67
CA ILE A 91 -6.57 -2.42 4.00
C ILE A 91 -7.67 -2.97 4.89
N SER A 92 -8.82 -3.28 4.31
CA SER A 92 -9.97 -3.88 4.98
C SER A 92 -10.42 -5.14 4.25
N ASN A 93 -10.10 -6.30 4.83
CA ASN A 93 -10.48 -7.60 4.32
C ASN A 93 -11.76 -8.07 5.01
N ARG A 94 -12.86 -8.17 4.26
CA ARG A 94 -14.15 -8.71 4.70
C ARG A 94 -14.31 -10.12 4.16
N THR A 95 -14.03 -11.11 4.99
CA THR A 95 -13.98 -12.51 4.56
C THR A 95 -14.79 -13.44 5.45
N ASP A 96 -15.03 -14.66 4.98
CA ASP A 96 -15.39 -15.78 5.84
C ASP A 96 -14.14 -16.38 6.53
N TRP A 97 -14.31 -17.44 7.34
CA TRP A 97 -13.19 -18.15 7.99
C TRP A 97 -12.26 -18.87 6.99
N SER A 98 -12.74 -19.18 5.78
CA SER A 98 -11.88 -19.71 4.71
C SER A 98 -10.96 -18.62 4.14
N GLY A 99 -11.30 -17.34 4.37
CA GLY A 99 -10.63 -16.18 3.82
C GLY A 99 -11.11 -15.81 2.43
N SER A 100 -12.31 -16.24 2.06
CA SER A 100 -12.98 -15.84 0.82
C SER A 100 -13.87 -14.63 1.09
N GLY A 101 -13.92 -13.66 0.17
CA GLY A 101 -14.64 -12.41 0.36
C GLY A 101 -14.05 -11.26 -0.45
N THR A 102 -13.93 -10.09 0.15
CA THR A 102 -13.38 -8.90 -0.53
C THR A 102 -12.30 -8.21 0.29
N SER A 103 -11.36 -7.57 -0.41
CA SER A 103 -10.37 -6.66 0.15
C SER A 103 -10.58 -5.27 -0.42
N LEU A 104 -10.67 -4.27 0.44
CA LEU A 104 -10.74 -2.87 0.07
C LEU A 104 -9.54 -2.15 0.65
N SER A 105 -8.75 -1.50 -0.18
CA SER A 105 -7.57 -0.75 0.25
C SER A 105 -7.64 0.69 -0.23
N SER A 106 -7.13 1.61 0.60
CA SER A 106 -7.01 3.02 0.28
C SER A 106 -5.70 3.53 0.84
N PHE A 107 -4.85 4.07 -0.04
CA PHE A 107 -3.52 4.56 0.28
C PHE A 107 -3.35 5.99 -0.20
N ALA A 108 -2.82 6.83 0.67
CA ALA A 108 -2.15 8.07 0.33
C ALA A 108 -0.65 7.77 0.21
N ILE A 109 -0.07 8.13 -0.93
CA ILE A 109 1.32 7.85 -1.24
C ILE A 109 1.99 9.18 -1.54
N GLU A 110 3.04 9.49 -0.77
CA GLU A 110 3.81 10.71 -0.86
C GLU A 110 5.23 10.40 -1.34
N GLY A 111 5.74 11.21 -2.27
CA GLY A 111 7.08 11.07 -2.82
C GLY A 111 7.42 12.23 -3.75
N ILE A 112 7.95 11.94 -4.94
CA ILE A 112 8.18 12.95 -5.99
C ILE A 112 6.85 13.62 -6.39
N GLU A 113 5.78 12.83 -6.40
CA GLU A 113 4.40 13.26 -6.60
C GLU A 113 3.53 12.59 -5.52
N SER A 114 2.46 13.28 -5.09
CA SER A 114 1.48 12.72 -4.16
C SER A 114 0.24 12.24 -4.89
N PHE A 115 -0.25 11.05 -4.54
CA PHE A 115 -1.44 10.49 -5.16
C PHE A 115 -2.17 9.55 -4.19
N CYS A 116 -3.43 9.30 -4.52
CA CYS A 116 -4.26 8.33 -3.81
C CYS A 116 -4.49 7.10 -4.68
N LEU A 117 -4.39 5.93 -4.08
CA LEU A 117 -4.68 4.65 -4.71
C LEU A 117 -5.78 3.94 -3.94
N GLU A 118 -6.89 3.68 -4.60
CA GLU A 118 -8.00 2.86 -4.10
C GLU A 118 -7.99 1.54 -4.84
N ILE A 119 -8.14 0.44 -4.11
CA ILE A 119 -8.07 -0.92 -4.63
C ILE A 119 -9.25 -1.72 -4.08
N GLU A 120 -9.97 -2.40 -4.95
CA GLU A 120 -10.99 -3.36 -4.58
C GLU A 120 -10.67 -4.71 -5.22
N MET A 121 -10.65 -5.78 -4.42
CA MET A 121 -10.30 -7.11 -4.86
C MET A 121 -11.26 -8.16 -4.32
N SER A 122 -11.54 -9.15 -5.16
CA SER A 122 -12.17 -10.41 -4.77
C SER A 122 -11.11 -11.38 -4.26
N LEU A 123 -11.40 -12.05 -3.14
CA LEU A 123 -10.54 -13.04 -2.51
C LEU A 123 -11.19 -14.43 -2.54
N LEU A 124 -10.43 -15.44 -2.94
CA LEU A 124 -10.78 -16.85 -2.78
C LEU A 124 -9.71 -17.54 -1.93
N LYS A 125 -10.11 -18.06 -0.76
CA LYS A 125 -9.21 -18.74 0.18
C LYS A 125 -7.93 -17.92 0.47
N LYS A 126 -8.07 -16.62 0.72
CA LYS A 126 -6.98 -15.68 1.03
C LYS A 126 -6.03 -15.40 -0.14
N LYS A 127 -6.46 -15.67 -1.37
CA LYS A 127 -5.75 -15.30 -2.60
C LYS A 127 -6.59 -14.33 -3.40
N ARG A 128 -5.95 -13.34 -4.03
CA ARG A 128 -6.59 -12.44 -4.99
C ARG A 128 -6.99 -13.25 -6.24
N ILE A 129 -8.17 -12.96 -6.78
CA ILE A 129 -8.65 -13.57 -8.04
C ILE A 129 -8.97 -12.51 -9.10
N GLU A 130 -9.61 -11.42 -8.71
CA GLU A 130 -10.05 -10.33 -9.58
C GLU A 130 -9.95 -9.02 -8.80
N GLY A 131 -9.79 -7.89 -9.49
CA GLY A 131 -9.80 -6.59 -8.83
C GLY A 131 -9.88 -5.39 -9.76
N ASN A 132 -10.13 -4.24 -9.14
CA ASN A 132 -10.15 -2.93 -9.77
C ASN A 132 -9.27 -1.97 -8.97
N TYR A 133 -8.56 -1.11 -9.68
CA TYR A 133 -7.70 -0.09 -9.10
C TYR A 133 -8.12 1.26 -9.63
N CYS A 134 -8.10 2.26 -8.75
CA CYS A 134 -8.37 3.65 -9.07
C CYS A 134 -7.20 4.50 -8.56
N LEU A 135 -6.39 5.00 -9.48
CA LEU A 135 -5.31 5.93 -9.18
C LEU A 135 -5.81 7.36 -9.40
N LYS A 136 -5.73 8.20 -8.35
CA LYS A 136 -6.12 9.61 -8.38
C LYS A 136 -4.88 10.47 -8.10
N ARG A 137 -4.46 11.26 -9.08
CA ARG A 137 -3.41 12.27 -8.94
C ARG A 137 -4.01 13.66 -8.85
N GLU A 138 -3.31 14.59 -8.21
CA GLU A 138 -3.72 15.98 -8.19
C GLU A 138 -3.72 16.54 -9.62
N ASN A 139 -4.87 17.03 -10.10
CA ASN A 139 -5.08 17.57 -11.45
C ASN A 139 -5.10 16.54 -12.61
N CYS A 140 -5.31 15.25 -12.35
CA CYS A 140 -5.55 14.26 -13.41
C CYS A 140 -6.88 13.52 -13.24
N GLU A 141 -7.44 13.01 -14.34
CA GLU A 141 -8.59 12.13 -14.29
C GLU A 141 -8.23 10.78 -13.64
N PRO A 142 -9.14 10.15 -12.88
CA PRO A 142 -8.89 8.86 -12.28
C PRO A 142 -8.63 7.78 -13.34
N ILE A 143 -7.58 6.97 -13.14
CA ILE A 143 -7.27 5.84 -14.02
C ILE A 143 -7.86 4.59 -13.41
N TYR A 144 -8.72 3.89 -14.16
CA TYR A 144 -9.31 2.62 -13.78
C TYR A 144 -8.63 1.48 -14.53
N ILE A 145 -8.11 0.51 -13.78
CA ILE A 145 -7.46 -0.67 -14.34
C ILE A 145 -8.13 -1.91 -13.75
N ALA A 146 -8.62 -2.78 -14.62
CA ALA A 146 -9.11 -4.10 -14.23
C ALA A 146 -7.92 -5.07 -14.15
N TYR A 147 -7.92 -5.93 -13.14
CA TYR A 147 -6.96 -7.00 -12.96
C TYR A 147 -7.69 -8.33 -12.92
N ASP A 148 -7.22 -9.24 -13.77
CA ASP A 148 -7.51 -10.67 -13.66
C ASP A 148 -6.22 -11.36 -13.22
N SER A 149 -6.29 -12.17 -12.17
CA SER A 149 -5.14 -12.97 -11.77
C SER A 149 -4.77 -13.91 -12.90
N PRO A 150 -3.51 -13.92 -13.37
CA PRO A 150 -3.04 -15.04 -14.17
C PRO A 150 -3.05 -16.26 -13.25
N ASP A 151 -3.82 -17.28 -13.63
CA ASP A 151 -3.93 -18.56 -12.91
C ASP A 151 -2.56 -19.16 -12.51
#